data_AF-F8CH77-F1
#
_entry.id   AF-F8CH77-F1
#
_cell.length_a   1.000
_cell.length_b   1.000
_cell.length_c   1.000
_cell.angle_alpha   90.00
_cell.angle_beta   90.00
_cell.angle_gamma   90.00
#
_symmetry.space_group_name_H-M   'P 1'
#
loop_
_entity.id
_entity.type
_entity.pdbx_description
1 polymer ?
#
loop_
_entity_poly.entity_id
_entity_poly.type
_entity_poly.pdbx_seq_one_letter_code
_entity_poly.pdbx_strand_id
1 'polypeptide(L)'
;MKLTRLEVHHYRSVVPGTSLVFSPSYNLVLGENGTGRTTLLELIATVLGSDFSGLIHEPFALEYDLAFPGMKLHVFVRNEENAPAPDAEAPPRKGAGLMPLRTPAPADAGLHPRIEVDVQFHSPSARLVMRADAAGMDCKIDGEAVWSRSMHWSLLDRSVWTLLFMAAQYIDAGMKDRLKELLRRTFLLAPQRFDEALGMFDRIGAIRYAMEVRDGEVFPLGLMALPTWMPGWLRERMEQPSVTDVLELTHDAREGSFLAKFVALAGFDAGRFRVEVVEKRTFENGGRVGFGGFGFEFTRRDGRVLTHEALGFGQKRLLSLLYYLDVNEDFAIADELANGLHPRWVEASMRELGARQVFLTSQNPLLFEHTLFPSAEVLRASLLLCGNTRDDGQERIAWRNPTHEAAGKLFDAHGLGAHPLAELLRQQGLW
;
A
#
# COMPACT_ATOMS: atom_id res chain seq x y z
N MET A 1 -6.29 8.29 0.04
CA MET A 1 -6.00 7.79 1.41
C MET A 1 -4.68 8.37 1.89
N LYS A 2 -4.53 8.73 3.18
CA LYS A 2 -3.26 9.20 3.78
C LYS A 2 -3.08 8.61 5.18
N LEU A 3 -1.93 8.02 5.49
CA LEU A 3 -1.53 7.64 6.85
C LEU A 3 -1.09 8.89 7.60
N THR A 4 -1.68 9.20 8.74
CA THR A 4 -1.38 10.45 9.48
C THR A 4 -0.62 10.21 10.77
N ARG A 5 -0.81 9.04 11.39
CA ARG A 5 -0.13 8.64 12.62
C ARG A 5 0.08 7.14 12.65
N LEU A 6 1.19 6.69 13.25
CA LEU A 6 1.45 5.32 13.63
C LEU A 6 2.05 5.30 15.03
N GLU A 7 1.48 4.49 15.91
CA GLU A 7 1.98 4.21 17.24
C GLU A 7 2.25 2.71 17.39
N VAL A 8 3.43 2.41 17.93
CA VAL A 8 3.95 1.06 18.08
C VAL A 8 4.03 0.76 19.57
N HIS A 9 3.06 -0.01 20.06
CA HIS A 9 3.08 -0.49 21.44
C HIS A 9 4.02 -1.70 21.56
N HIS A 10 3.99 -2.60 20.57
CA HIS A 10 4.88 -3.76 20.50
C HIS A 10 5.09 -4.17 19.04
N TYR A 11 6.34 -4.21 18.57
CA TYR A 11 6.69 -4.74 17.26
C TYR A 11 8.19 -5.05 17.16
N ARG A 12 8.54 -6.34 17.13
CA ARG A 12 9.93 -6.81 17.00
C ARG A 12 10.85 -6.07 18.00
N SER A 13 11.98 -5.54 17.53
CA SER A 13 12.97 -4.82 18.35
C SER A 13 12.71 -3.31 18.46
N VAL A 14 11.55 -2.81 18.06
CA VAL A 14 11.22 -1.37 18.13
C VAL A 14 10.90 -0.97 19.56
N VAL A 15 11.39 0.21 19.98
CA VAL A 15 11.09 0.79 21.30
C VAL A 15 9.56 0.92 21.48
N PRO A 16 8.97 0.31 22.52
CA PRO A 16 7.55 0.48 22.85
C PRO A 16 7.15 1.94 23.07
N GLY A 17 5.93 2.30 22.63
CA GLY A 17 5.43 3.69 22.70
C GLY A 17 6.02 4.60 21.63
N THR A 18 6.71 4.05 20.62
CA THR A 18 7.16 4.82 19.46
C THR A 18 5.95 5.41 18.74
N SER A 19 5.94 6.74 18.56
CA SER A 19 4.86 7.46 17.88
C SER A 19 5.44 8.29 16.73
N LEU A 20 4.87 8.11 15.55
CA LEU A 20 5.24 8.80 14.32
C LEU A 20 4.04 9.56 13.77
N VAL A 21 4.29 10.78 13.32
CA VAL A 21 3.36 11.54 12.49
C VAL A 21 3.91 11.63 11.08
N PHE A 22 3.00 11.68 10.11
CA PHE A 22 3.36 11.65 8.69
C PHE A 22 2.80 12.85 7.95
N SER A 23 3.62 13.39 7.05
CA SER A 23 3.21 14.40 6.09
C SER A 23 2.28 13.79 5.03
N PRO A 24 1.26 14.53 4.55
CA PRO A 24 0.38 14.05 3.48
C PRO A 24 1.08 13.97 2.11
N SER A 25 2.29 14.52 1.98
CA SER A 25 3.14 14.47 0.78
C SER A 25 4.34 13.55 0.99
N TYR A 26 5.54 14.08 1.20
CA TYR A 26 6.78 13.33 1.30
C TYR A 26 7.09 12.90 2.74
N ASN A 27 7.56 11.68 2.90
CA ASN A 27 8.04 11.11 4.17
C ASN A 27 9.38 10.42 3.90
N LEU A 28 10.46 11.08 4.30
CA LEU A 28 11.83 10.64 4.11
C LEU A 28 12.25 9.78 5.31
N VAL A 29 12.55 8.51 5.04
CA VAL A 29 13.03 7.54 6.02
C VAL A 29 14.56 7.56 6.02
N LEU A 30 15.13 8.14 7.07
CA LEU A 30 16.55 8.46 7.20
C LEU A 30 17.20 7.64 8.31
N GLY A 31 18.48 7.33 8.17
CA GLY A 31 19.26 6.56 9.15
C GLY A 31 20.32 5.69 8.48
N GLU A 32 21.29 5.24 9.28
CA GLU A 32 22.36 4.36 8.79
C GLU A 32 21.84 2.96 8.40
N ASN A 33 22.68 2.15 7.77
CA ASN A 33 22.36 0.76 7.50
C ASN A 33 22.16 -0.01 8.81
N GLY A 34 21.14 -0.85 8.87
CA GLY A 34 20.81 -1.64 10.07
C GLY A 34 19.98 -0.90 11.13
N THR A 35 19.63 0.37 10.93
CA THR A 35 18.83 1.16 11.89
C THR A 35 17.30 0.96 11.76
N GLY A 36 16.86 -0.02 10.96
CA GLY A 36 15.44 -0.35 10.81
C GLY A 36 14.66 0.42 9.74
N ARG A 37 15.32 1.09 8.78
CA ARG A 37 14.66 1.79 7.65
C ARG A 37 13.76 0.86 6.83
N THR A 38 14.30 -0.28 6.41
CA THR A 38 13.58 -1.34 5.68
C THR A 38 12.40 -1.85 6.50
N THR A 39 12.63 -2.14 7.78
CA THR A 39 11.60 -2.59 8.73
C THR A 39 10.46 -1.58 8.88
N LEU A 40 10.76 -0.29 8.88
CA LEU A 40 9.73 0.77 8.93
C LEU A 40 8.93 0.82 7.63
N LEU A 41 9.58 0.75 6.46
CA LEU A 41 8.87 0.73 5.17
C LEU A 41 7.98 -0.52 5.03
N GLU A 42 8.44 -1.68 5.50
CA GLU A 42 7.63 -2.91 5.56
C GLU A 42 6.41 -2.72 6.45
N LEU A 43 6.59 -2.17 7.65
CA LEU A 43 5.47 -1.89 8.57
C LEU A 43 4.47 -0.90 7.96
N ILE A 44 4.94 0.15 7.28
CA ILE A 44 4.07 1.12 6.59
C ILE A 44 3.28 0.43 5.47
N ALA A 45 3.91 -0.44 4.69
CA ALA A 45 3.22 -1.22 3.66
C ALA A 45 2.15 -2.14 4.28
N THR A 46 2.51 -2.86 5.34
CA THR A 46 1.59 -3.72 6.12
C THR A 46 0.40 -2.92 6.65
N VAL A 47 0.61 -1.74 7.22
CA VAL A 47 -0.44 -0.87 7.77
C VAL A 47 -1.36 -0.31 6.68
N LEU A 48 -0.79 0.21 5.58
CA LEU A 48 -1.56 0.75 4.46
C LEU A 48 -2.36 -0.33 3.72
N GLY A 49 -1.80 -1.54 3.59
CA GLY A 49 -2.49 -2.71 3.05
C GLY A 49 -3.46 -3.32 4.05
N SER A 50 -3.24 -3.00 5.32
CA SER A 50 -3.86 -3.60 6.48
C SER A 50 -3.79 -5.13 6.44
N ASP A 51 -2.73 -5.71 5.88
CA ASP A 51 -2.49 -7.16 5.75
C ASP A 51 -1.41 -7.58 6.75
N PHE A 52 -1.84 -8.28 7.80
CA PHE A 52 -0.98 -8.70 8.91
C PHE A 52 -0.65 -10.20 8.87
N SER A 53 -0.92 -10.87 7.74
CA SER A 53 -0.67 -12.31 7.56
C SER A 53 0.78 -12.69 7.86
N GLY A 54 1.73 -11.85 7.47
CA GLY A 54 3.15 -12.04 7.75
C GLY A 54 3.52 -11.97 9.24
N LEU A 55 2.62 -11.45 10.09
CA LEU A 55 2.82 -11.30 11.53
C LEU A 55 2.00 -12.31 12.36
N ILE A 56 1.32 -13.27 11.72
CA ILE A 56 0.38 -14.18 12.40
C ILE A 56 1.05 -15.03 13.49
N HIS A 57 2.35 -15.28 13.36
CA HIS A 57 3.14 -16.09 14.27
C HIS A 57 4.03 -15.28 15.23
N GLU A 58 3.96 -13.95 15.21
CA GLU A 58 4.72 -13.09 16.10
C GLU A 58 3.82 -12.14 16.89
N PRO A 59 4.20 -11.77 18.12
CA PRO A 59 3.43 -10.85 18.91
C PRO A 59 3.63 -9.40 18.41
N PHE A 60 2.54 -8.65 18.34
CA PHE A 60 2.57 -7.22 18.01
C PHE A 60 1.33 -6.48 18.52
N ALA A 61 1.43 -5.16 18.65
CA ALA A 61 0.35 -4.25 18.97
C ALA A 61 0.63 -2.87 18.35
N LEU A 62 -0.27 -2.43 17.49
CA LEU A 62 -0.12 -1.23 16.66
C LEU A 62 -1.42 -0.43 16.68
N GLU A 63 -1.26 0.88 16.60
CA GLU A 63 -2.36 1.83 16.47
C GLU A 63 -2.04 2.83 15.36
N TYR A 64 -2.98 3.13 14.47
CA TYR A 64 -2.71 4.04 13.36
C TYR A 64 -3.96 4.76 12.87
N ASP A 65 -3.73 5.95 12.30
CA ASP A 65 -4.79 6.81 11.79
C ASP A 65 -4.67 6.98 10.27
N LEU A 66 -5.78 6.78 9.56
CA LEU A 66 -5.90 7.03 8.13
C LEU A 66 -6.91 8.15 7.85
N ALA A 67 -6.53 9.09 7.01
CA ALA A 67 -7.40 10.15 6.51
C ALA A 67 -7.89 9.85 5.09
N PHE A 68 -9.19 10.04 4.88
CA PHE A 68 -9.85 9.97 3.58
C PHE A 68 -10.69 11.24 3.38
N PRO A 69 -11.02 11.60 2.13
CA PRO A 69 -12.00 12.65 1.89
C PRO A 69 -13.31 12.36 2.64
N GLY A 70 -13.70 13.26 3.55
CA GLY A 70 -14.94 13.15 4.31
C GLY A 70 -14.95 12.18 5.50
N MET A 71 -13.87 11.45 5.79
CA MET A 71 -13.80 10.54 6.96
C MET A 71 -12.38 10.33 7.51
N LYS A 72 -12.30 9.90 8.77
CA LYS A 72 -11.07 9.43 9.41
C LYS A 72 -11.28 8.03 9.93
N LEU A 73 -10.25 7.20 9.84
CA LEU A 73 -10.23 5.87 10.41
C LEU A 73 -9.15 5.83 11.47
N HIS A 74 -9.49 5.27 12.61
CA HIS A 74 -8.56 4.91 13.65
C HIS A 74 -8.58 3.39 13.77
N VAL A 75 -7.41 2.76 13.68
CA VAL A 75 -7.27 1.32 13.70
C VAL A 75 -6.35 0.92 14.83
N PHE A 76 -6.81 -0.03 15.63
CA PHE A 76 -5.99 -0.74 16.60
C PHE A 76 -5.96 -2.22 16.22
N VAL A 77 -4.76 -2.79 16.14
CA VAL A 77 -4.54 -4.20 15.80
C VAL A 77 -3.48 -4.79 16.69
N ARG A 78 -3.73 -6.00 17.17
CA ARG A 78 -2.77 -6.74 17.99
C ARG A 78 -2.86 -8.24 17.79
N ASN A 79 -1.79 -8.91 18.17
CA ASN A 79 -1.65 -10.35 18.27
C ASN A 79 -0.78 -10.62 19.51
N GLU A 80 -1.37 -11.00 20.64
CA GLU A 80 -0.64 -11.09 21.92
C GLU A 80 -1.03 -12.33 22.71
N GLU A 81 -0.11 -12.83 23.54
CA GLU A 81 -0.31 -14.04 24.36
C GLU A 81 -1.28 -13.78 25.52
N ASN A 82 -1.19 -12.61 26.16
CA ASN A 82 -2.02 -12.23 27.30
C ASN A 82 -3.13 -11.29 26.84
N ALA A 83 -4.13 -11.80 26.13
CA ALA A 83 -5.31 -11.01 25.84
C ALA A 83 -6.18 -10.86 27.10
N PRO A 84 -6.56 -9.63 27.49
CA PRO A 84 -7.65 -9.46 28.44
C PRO A 84 -8.90 -10.18 27.91
N ALA A 85 -9.67 -10.77 28.83
CA ALA A 85 -10.92 -11.46 28.52
C ALA A 85 -11.82 -10.56 27.64
N PRO A 86 -12.60 -11.13 26.70
CA PRO A 86 -13.46 -10.35 25.82
C PRO A 86 -14.37 -9.41 26.63
N ASP A 87 -14.50 -8.16 26.16
CA ASP A 87 -15.23 -7.08 26.85
C ASP A 87 -16.60 -7.59 27.34
N ALA A 88 -16.85 -7.54 28.65
CA ALA A 88 -18.09 -8.03 29.27
C ALA A 88 -19.36 -7.28 28.80
N GLU A 89 -19.20 -6.12 28.16
CA GLU A 89 -20.27 -5.32 27.55
C GLU A 89 -20.58 -5.71 26.09
N ALA A 90 -19.90 -6.71 25.52
CA ALA A 90 -20.19 -7.15 24.16
C ALA A 90 -21.54 -7.89 24.10
N PRO A 91 -22.46 -7.52 23.17
CA PRO A 91 -23.71 -8.23 23.02
C PRO A 91 -23.46 -9.70 22.64
N PRO A 92 -24.33 -10.63 23.08
CA PRO A 92 -24.19 -12.05 22.74
C PRO A 92 -24.21 -12.24 21.21
N ARG A 93 -23.13 -12.83 20.67
CA ARG A 93 -22.93 -13.01 19.24
C ARG A 93 -23.94 -14.04 18.70
N LYS A 94 -24.61 -13.73 17.58
CA LYS A 94 -25.63 -14.61 16.96
C LYS A 94 -25.15 -15.11 15.61
N GLY A 95 -25.20 -16.43 15.35
CA GLY A 95 -25.05 -16.97 13.99
C GLY A 95 -24.37 -18.34 13.91
N ALA A 96 -24.67 -19.07 12.82
CA ALA A 96 -23.90 -20.23 12.39
C ALA A 96 -22.67 -19.74 11.60
N GLY A 97 -21.48 -20.22 11.95
CA GLY A 97 -20.21 -19.74 11.40
C GLY A 97 -20.10 -19.93 9.88
N LEU A 98 -19.48 -18.97 9.20
CA LEU A 98 -18.99 -19.18 7.84
C LEU A 98 -17.91 -20.27 7.85
N MET A 99 -17.90 -21.13 6.81
CA MET A 99 -16.93 -22.23 6.73
C MET A 99 -15.50 -21.67 6.67
N PRO A 100 -14.58 -22.20 7.49
CA PRO A 100 -13.18 -21.80 7.45
C PRO A 100 -12.56 -22.20 6.10
N LEU A 101 -11.93 -21.25 5.40
CA LEU A 101 -11.15 -21.52 4.17
C LEU A 101 -9.89 -22.36 4.44
N ARG A 102 -9.46 -22.44 5.70
CA ARG A 102 -8.46 -23.35 6.23
C ARG A 102 -8.89 -23.72 7.65
N THR A 103 -8.95 -25.00 7.97
CA THR A 103 -9.02 -25.45 9.37
C THR A 103 -7.81 -24.82 10.06
N PRO A 104 -7.98 -23.99 11.10
CA PRO A 104 -6.85 -23.57 11.90
C PRO A 104 -6.19 -24.86 12.40
N ALA A 105 -4.88 -24.99 12.20
CA ALA A 105 -4.11 -25.86 13.07
C ALA A 105 -4.46 -25.47 14.52
N PRO A 106 -4.53 -26.41 15.47
CA PRO A 106 -4.78 -26.07 16.87
C PRO A 106 -3.87 -24.91 17.27
N ALA A 107 -4.43 -23.97 18.05
CA ALA A 107 -3.81 -22.72 18.46
C ALA A 107 -2.52 -22.97 19.27
N ASP A 108 -1.42 -23.31 18.58
CA ASP A 108 -0.14 -23.67 19.21
C ASP A 108 0.71 -22.46 19.60
N ALA A 109 0.32 -21.25 19.22
CA ALA A 109 1.08 -20.04 19.54
C ALA A 109 0.60 -19.32 20.81
N GLY A 110 -0.57 -19.66 21.37
CA GLY A 110 -1.16 -18.91 22.49
C GLY A 110 -1.51 -17.44 22.17
N LEU A 111 -1.37 -17.01 20.91
CA LEU A 111 -1.64 -15.64 20.48
C LEU A 111 -3.13 -15.41 20.19
N HIS A 112 -3.61 -14.24 20.59
CA HIS A 112 -5.00 -13.84 20.47
C HIS A 112 -5.13 -12.57 19.62
N PRO A 113 -5.46 -12.69 18.32
CA PRO A 113 -5.58 -11.55 17.44
C PRO A 113 -6.85 -10.75 17.75
N ARG A 114 -6.73 -9.41 17.74
CA ARG A 114 -7.86 -8.47 17.85
C ARG A 114 -7.63 -7.30 16.90
N ILE A 115 -8.69 -6.91 16.19
CA ILE A 115 -8.75 -5.69 15.38
C ILE A 115 -9.93 -4.85 15.85
N GLU A 116 -9.70 -3.56 16.01
CA GLU A 116 -10.73 -2.55 16.27
C GLU A 116 -10.56 -1.41 15.26
N VAL A 117 -11.67 -1.00 14.65
CA VAL A 117 -11.71 0.04 13.62
C VAL A 117 -12.79 1.03 13.98
N ASP A 118 -12.41 2.28 14.22
CA ASP A 118 -13.31 3.41 14.47
C ASP A 118 -13.30 4.33 13.24
N VAL A 119 -14.44 4.40 12.55
CA VAL A 119 -14.65 5.24 11.37
C VAL A 119 -15.48 6.45 11.77
N GLN A 120 -14.87 7.63 11.69
CA GLN A 120 -15.50 8.92 11.97
C GLN A 120 -15.81 9.63 10.65
N PHE A 121 -17.08 9.89 10.41
CA PHE A 121 -17.52 10.64 9.25
C PHE A 121 -17.76 12.12 9.59
N HIS A 122 -17.42 13.03 8.67
CA HIS A 122 -17.53 14.48 8.96
C HIS A 122 -18.92 15.05 8.67
N SER A 123 -19.60 14.63 7.59
CA SER A 123 -20.89 15.19 7.20
C SER A 123 -21.75 14.18 6.42
N PRO A 124 -22.96 13.85 6.91
CA PRO A 124 -23.43 14.07 8.29
C PRO A 124 -22.49 13.36 9.29
N SER A 125 -22.35 13.86 10.53
CA SER A 125 -21.50 13.16 11.49
C SER A 125 -22.09 11.80 11.84
N ALA A 126 -21.26 10.77 11.84
CA ALA A 126 -21.59 9.46 12.39
C ALA A 126 -20.30 8.76 12.80
N ARG A 127 -20.41 7.79 13.71
CA ARG A 127 -19.30 6.98 14.18
C ARG A 127 -19.65 5.51 14.01
N LEU A 128 -18.82 4.79 13.26
CA LEU A 128 -18.95 3.35 13.06
C LEU A 128 -17.77 2.66 13.74
N VAL A 129 -18.03 1.83 14.73
CA VAL A 129 -17.01 1.03 15.42
C VAL A 129 -17.19 -0.43 15.07
N MET A 130 -16.14 -1.08 14.56
CA MET A 130 -16.11 -2.50 14.26
C MET A 130 -15.03 -3.16 15.10
N ARG A 131 -15.35 -4.33 15.66
CA ARG A 131 -14.42 -5.12 16.46
C ARG A 131 -14.43 -6.54 15.97
N ALA A 132 -13.27 -7.15 15.90
CA ALA A 132 -13.12 -8.54 15.51
C ALA A 132 -12.01 -9.24 16.28
N ASP A 133 -12.23 -10.51 16.54
CA ASP A 133 -11.31 -11.43 17.20
C ASP A 133 -11.51 -12.86 16.65
N ALA A 134 -10.85 -13.83 17.27
CA ALA A 134 -10.94 -15.24 16.89
C ALA A 134 -12.36 -15.84 17.05
N ALA A 135 -13.22 -15.26 17.89
CA ALA A 135 -14.57 -15.76 18.13
C ALA A 135 -15.62 -15.12 17.21
N GLY A 136 -15.31 -14.01 16.53
CA GLY A 136 -16.23 -13.35 15.61
C GLY A 136 -16.01 -11.85 15.47
N MET A 137 -17.07 -11.14 15.11
CA MET A 137 -17.04 -9.69 14.98
C MET A 137 -18.37 -9.03 15.38
N ASP A 138 -18.29 -7.77 15.76
CA ASP A 138 -19.42 -6.91 16.12
C ASP A 138 -19.24 -5.50 15.58
N CYS A 139 -20.37 -4.79 15.50
CA CYS A 139 -20.44 -3.47 14.91
C CYS A 139 -21.42 -2.59 15.68
N LYS A 140 -20.98 -1.35 15.98
CA LYS A 140 -21.77 -0.31 16.61
C LYS A 140 -21.84 0.92 15.71
N ILE A 141 -22.99 1.57 15.65
CA ILE A 141 -23.18 2.89 15.01
C ILE A 141 -23.63 3.85 16.10
N ASP A 142 -22.88 4.95 16.27
CA ASP A 142 -23.15 5.99 17.27
C ASP A 142 -23.34 5.43 18.70
N GLY A 143 -22.65 4.33 19.01
CA GLY A 143 -22.71 3.62 20.29
C GLY A 143 -23.76 2.51 20.36
N GLU A 144 -24.73 2.49 19.45
CA GLU A 144 -25.77 1.46 19.40
C GLU A 144 -25.28 0.20 18.67
N ALA A 145 -25.48 -0.96 19.28
CA ALA A 145 -25.11 -2.24 18.67
C ALA A 145 -26.04 -2.56 17.49
N VAL A 146 -25.47 -2.65 16.29
CA VAL A 146 -26.23 -2.93 15.07
C VAL A 146 -26.30 -4.42 14.81
N TRP A 147 -25.15 -5.10 14.92
CA TRP A 147 -25.08 -6.54 14.68
C TRP A 147 -23.83 -7.17 15.31
N SER A 148 -23.89 -8.49 15.51
CA SER A 148 -22.77 -9.30 15.98
C SER A 148 -22.88 -10.74 15.47
N ARG A 149 -21.77 -11.32 15.01
CA ARG A 149 -21.72 -12.71 14.54
C ARG A 149 -20.50 -13.47 15.03
N SER A 150 -20.72 -14.76 15.29
CA SER A 150 -19.64 -15.73 15.50
C SER A 150 -19.08 -16.21 14.17
N MET A 151 -17.75 -16.24 14.02
CA MET A 151 -17.08 -16.69 12.80
C MET A 151 -15.74 -17.34 13.10
N HIS A 152 -15.42 -18.42 12.39
CA HIS A 152 -14.14 -19.10 12.46
C HIS A 152 -13.31 -18.72 11.24
N TRP A 153 -12.24 -17.96 11.47
CA TRP A 153 -11.46 -17.38 10.38
C TRP A 153 -10.07 -16.94 10.87
N SER A 154 -9.15 -16.77 9.93
CA SER A 154 -7.85 -16.13 10.20
C SER A 154 -8.03 -14.62 10.06
N LEU A 155 -8.15 -13.94 11.20
CA LEU A 155 -8.38 -12.49 11.27
C LEU A 155 -7.25 -11.71 10.59
N LEU A 156 -6.00 -12.14 10.75
CA LEU A 156 -4.81 -11.45 10.25
C LEU A 156 -4.48 -11.78 8.79
N ASP A 157 -4.94 -12.93 8.26
CA ASP A 157 -4.89 -13.22 6.82
C ASP A 157 -5.89 -12.40 5.99
N ARG A 158 -6.73 -11.60 6.67
CA ARG A 158 -7.74 -10.75 6.07
C ARG A 158 -7.49 -9.32 6.48
N SER A 159 -7.53 -8.42 5.52
CA SER A 159 -7.26 -7.03 5.83
C SER A 159 -8.39 -6.35 6.61
N VAL A 160 -8.09 -5.24 7.28
CA VAL A 160 -9.11 -4.29 7.79
C VAL A 160 -10.16 -3.97 6.72
N TRP A 161 -9.78 -4.00 5.45
CA TRP A 161 -10.68 -3.81 4.32
C TRP A 161 -11.71 -4.93 4.15
N THR A 162 -11.34 -6.17 4.49
CA THR A 162 -12.28 -7.29 4.54
C THR A 162 -13.30 -7.11 5.67
N LEU A 163 -12.86 -6.64 6.85
CA LEU A 163 -13.76 -6.32 7.97
C LEU A 163 -14.79 -5.27 7.57
N LEU A 164 -14.34 -4.16 6.98
CA LEU A 164 -15.20 -3.10 6.47
C LEU A 164 -16.17 -3.63 5.42
N PHE A 165 -15.70 -4.45 4.48
CA PHE A 165 -16.55 -5.03 3.44
C PHE A 165 -17.63 -5.95 4.01
N MET A 166 -17.29 -6.77 5.01
CA MET A 166 -18.24 -7.66 5.68
C MET A 166 -19.26 -6.88 6.49
N ALA A 167 -18.83 -5.86 7.25
CA ALA A 167 -19.73 -5.00 8.01
C ALA A 167 -20.71 -4.24 7.10
N ALA A 168 -20.24 -3.79 5.94
CA ALA A 168 -21.08 -3.13 4.94
C ALA A 168 -22.22 -3.99 4.39
N GLN A 169 -22.22 -5.32 4.60
CA GLN A 169 -23.33 -6.20 4.21
C GLN A 169 -24.48 -6.22 5.22
N TYR A 170 -24.25 -5.76 6.45
CA TYR A 170 -25.20 -5.87 7.56
C TYR A 170 -25.66 -4.53 8.15
N ILE A 171 -25.06 -3.43 7.72
CA ILE A 171 -25.50 -2.07 8.05
C ILE A 171 -26.57 -1.59 7.07
N ASP A 172 -27.28 -0.52 7.42
CA ASP A 172 -28.31 0.06 6.57
C ASP A 172 -27.74 0.60 5.25
N ALA A 173 -28.61 0.73 4.25
CA ALA A 173 -28.23 1.18 2.91
C ALA A 173 -27.58 2.58 2.90
N GLY A 174 -28.03 3.49 3.77
CA GLY A 174 -27.48 4.84 3.87
C GLY A 174 -26.04 4.83 4.38
N MET A 175 -25.73 4.02 5.40
CA MET A 175 -24.36 3.86 5.86
C MET A 175 -23.47 3.12 4.85
N LYS A 176 -24.01 2.09 4.19
CA LYS A 176 -23.30 1.37 3.13
C LYS A 176 -22.89 2.29 1.99
N ASP A 177 -23.77 3.20 1.56
CA ASP A 177 -23.47 4.17 0.51
C ASP A 177 -22.31 5.11 0.90
N ARG A 178 -22.21 5.49 2.18
CA ARG A 178 -21.11 6.32 2.70
C ARG A 178 -19.76 5.60 2.70
N LEU A 179 -19.76 4.27 2.83
CA LEU A 179 -18.56 3.44 2.75
C LEU A 179 -18.18 3.05 1.31
N LYS A 180 -19.06 3.26 0.32
CA LYS A 180 -18.88 2.74 -1.04
C LYS A 180 -17.54 3.12 -1.67
N GLU A 181 -17.14 4.38 -1.58
CA GLU A 181 -15.87 4.84 -2.15
C GLU A 181 -14.66 4.31 -1.39
N LEU A 182 -14.75 4.21 -0.05
CA LEU A 182 -13.72 3.58 0.77
C LEU A 182 -13.52 2.12 0.34
N LEU A 183 -14.60 1.34 0.31
CA LEU A 183 -14.58 -0.07 -0.09
C LEU A 183 -14.04 -0.26 -1.51
N ARG A 184 -14.47 0.59 -2.46
CA ARG A 184 -13.98 0.55 -3.84
C ARG A 184 -12.47 0.75 -3.91
N ARG A 185 -11.91 1.66 -3.10
CA ARG A 185 -10.48 1.96 -3.07
C ARG A 185 -9.66 0.91 -2.32
N THR A 186 -10.21 0.27 -1.31
CA THR A 186 -9.43 -0.54 -0.37
C THR A 186 -9.62 -2.06 -0.53
N PHE A 187 -10.72 -2.52 -1.12
CA PHE A 187 -11.04 -3.96 -1.16
C PHE A 187 -9.99 -4.84 -1.85
N LEU A 188 -9.25 -4.30 -2.83
CA LEU A 188 -8.17 -5.00 -3.54
C LEU A 188 -6.81 -4.32 -3.34
N LEU A 189 -6.71 -3.45 -2.33
CA LEU A 189 -5.50 -2.69 -2.08
C LEU A 189 -4.45 -3.60 -1.45
N ALA A 190 -3.37 -3.82 -2.18
CA ALA A 190 -2.20 -4.59 -1.74
C ALA A 190 -0.94 -3.75 -2.02
N PRO A 191 -0.69 -2.70 -1.22
CA PRO A 191 0.47 -1.84 -1.41
C PRO A 191 1.72 -2.69 -1.29
N GLN A 192 2.57 -2.60 -2.29
CA GLN A 192 3.90 -3.21 -2.23
C GLN A 192 4.94 -2.11 -2.11
N ARG A 193 6.07 -2.48 -1.54
CA ARG A 193 7.27 -1.66 -1.57
C ARG A 193 7.93 -1.80 -2.94
N PHE A 194 8.30 -0.66 -3.54
CA PHE A 194 9.19 -0.62 -4.69
C PHE A 194 10.63 -0.73 -4.20
N ASP A 195 11.20 -1.93 -4.31
CA ASP A 195 12.55 -2.24 -3.83
C ASP A 195 13.63 -1.77 -4.81
N GLU A 196 14.89 -1.79 -4.36
CA GLU A 196 16.03 -1.43 -5.20
C GLU A 196 16.39 -2.47 -6.28
N ALA A 197 15.91 -3.70 -6.11
CA ALA A 197 16.15 -4.78 -7.06
C ALA A 197 15.16 -4.73 -8.23
N LEU A 198 15.30 -5.67 -9.17
CA LEU A 198 14.35 -5.88 -10.26
C LEU A 198 13.12 -6.70 -9.83
N GLY A 199 12.91 -6.95 -8.54
CA GLY A 199 11.79 -7.76 -8.06
C GLY A 199 10.41 -7.21 -8.46
N MET A 200 10.25 -5.91 -8.68
CA MET A 200 9.01 -5.35 -9.24
C MET A 200 8.87 -5.68 -10.74
N PHE A 201 9.97 -5.63 -11.50
CA PHE A 201 9.99 -5.97 -12.93
C PHE A 201 9.62 -7.44 -13.14
N ASP A 202 10.25 -8.34 -12.38
CA ASP A 202 9.99 -9.78 -12.47
C ASP A 202 8.55 -10.11 -12.05
N ARG A 203 8.04 -9.41 -11.02
CA ARG A 203 6.64 -9.51 -10.61
C ARG A 203 5.67 -9.15 -11.72
N ILE A 204 5.91 -8.06 -12.45
CA ILE A 204 5.05 -7.64 -13.58
C ILE A 204 4.88 -8.78 -14.59
N GLY A 205 5.98 -9.42 -14.98
CA GLY A 205 5.93 -10.57 -15.91
C GLY A 205 5.22 -11.80 -15.34
N ALA A 206 5.26 -11.99 -14.02
CA ALA A 206 4.61 -13.10 -13.32
C ALA A 206 3.13 -12.86 -12.98
N ILE A 207 2.58 -11.67 -13.26
CA ILE A 207 1.18 -11.36 -12.96
C ILE A 207 0.24 -12.35 -13.63
N ARG A 208 -0.69 -12.87 -12.85
CA ARG A 208 -1.85 -13.62 -13.30
C ARG A 208 -3.10 -12.91 -12.82
N TYR A 209 -4.03 -12.70 -13.73
CA TYR A 209 -5.30 -12.06 -13.42
C TYR A 209 -6.41 -12.83 -14.11
N ALA A 210 -7.57 -12.96 -13.49
CA ALA A 210 -8.71 -13.60 -14.12
C ALA A 210 -9.97 -12.78 -13.93
N MET A 211 -10.88 -12.90 -14.88
CA MET A 211 -12.24 -12.41 -14.79
C MET A 211 -13.20 -13.58 -14.88
N GLU A 212 -14.25 -13.54 -14.08
CA GLU A 212 -15.37 -14.46 -14.17
C GLU A 212 -16.62 -13.69 -14.57
N VAL A 213 -17.31 -14.17 -15.60
CA VAL A 213 -18.62 -13.66 -16.01
C VAL A 213 -19.66 -14.61 -15.44
N ARG A 214 -20.62 -14.08 -14.68
CA ARG A 214 -21.80 -14.82 -14.21
C ARG A 214 -23.04 -13.97 -14.43
N ASP A 215 -24.04 -14.53 -15.11
CA ASP A 215 -25.33 -13.86 -15.36
C ASP A 215 -25.18 -12.46 -16.00
N GLY A 216 -24.14 -12.28 -16.83
CA GLY A 216 -23.81 -11.00 -17.47
C GLY A 216 -22.99 -10.02 -16.63
N GLU A 217 -22.71 -10.33 -15.36
CA GLU A 217 -21.84 -9.54 -14.49
C GLU A 217 -20.40 -10.03 -14.51
N VAL A 218 -19.44 -9.10 -14.55
CA VAL A 218 -18.00 -9.40 -14.62
C VAL A 218 -17.35 -9.18 -13.25
N PHE A 219 -16.84 -10.26 -12.67
CA PHE A 219 -16.16 -10.29 -11.38
C PHE A 219 -14.64 -10.44 -11.56
N PRO A 220 -13.82 -9.50 -11.06
CA PRO A 220 -12.38 -9.69 -11.01
C PRO A 220 -12.03 -10.78 -9.98
N LEU A 221 -11.09 -11.66 -10.32
CA LEU A 221 -10.55 -12.68 -9.43
C LEU A 221 -9.08 -12.37 -9.11
N GLY A 222 -8.76 -12.35 -7.81
CA GLY A 222 -7.42 -12.11 -7.29
C GLY A 222 -7.17 -10.68 -6.79
N LEU A 223 -6.09 -10.49 -6.03
CA LEU A 223 -5.60 -9.17 -5.64
C LEU A 223 -5.11 -8.41 -6.89
N MET A 224 -5.43 -7.13 -6.98
CA MET A 224 -5.07 -6.32 -8.15
C MET A 224 -3.70 -5.68 -7.97
N ALA A 225 -2.69 -6.24 -8.62
CA ALA A 225 -1.42 -5.57 -8.91
C ALA A 225 -1.42 -4.99 -10.34
N LEU A 226 -2.58 -4.49 -10.78
CA LEU A 226 -2.80 -3.95 -12.12
C LEU A 226 -3.04 -2.44 -12.06
N PRO A 227 -2.55 -1.67 -13.06
CA PRO A 227 -2.98 -0.30 -13.27
C PRO A 227 -4.49 -0.17 -13.24
N THR A 228 -5.02 0.89 -12.64
CA THR A 228 -6.45 1.05 -12.39
C THR A 228 -7.30 1.02 -13.66
N TRP A 229 -6.70 1.39 -14.80
CA TRP A 229 -7.33 1.35 -16.11
C TRP A 229 -7.34 -0.04 -16.78
N MET A 230 -6.43 -0.94 -16.40
CA MET A 230 -6.20 -2.19 -17.13
C MET A 230 -7.36 -3.18 -17.05
N PRO A 231 -8.04 -3.39 -15.89
CA PRO A 231 -9.22 -4.24 -15.85
C PRO A 231 -10.34 -3.79 -16.79
N GLY A 232 -10.55 -2.47 -16.92
CA GLY A 232 -11.55 -1.94 -17.87
C GLY A 232 -11.17 -2.26 -19.32
N TRP A 233 -9.92 -2.01 -19.69
CA TRP A 233 -9.39 -2.33 -21.01
C TRP A 233 -9.48 -3.83 -21.34
N LEU A 234 -9.11 -4.71 -20.41
CA LEU A 234 -9.21 -6.16 -20.61
C LEU A 234 -10.66 -6.61 -20.81
N ARG A 235 -11.62 -6.01 -20.07
CA ARG A 235 -13.05 -6.30 -20.23
C ARG A 235 -13.55 -5.91 -21.62
N GLU A 236 -13.25 -4.68 -22.06
CA GLU A 236 -13.61 -4.19 -23.39
C GLU A 236 -13.07 -5.09 -24.51
N ARG A 237 -11.87 -5.66 -24.33
CA ARG A 237 -11.30 -6.61 -25.29
C ARG A 237 -12.02 -7.96 -25.30
N MET A 238 -12.56 -8.41 -24.16
CA MET A 238 -13.33 -9.66 -24.09
C MET A 238 -14.72 -9.55 -24.71
N GLU A 239 -15.30 -8.35 -24.74
CA GLU A 239 -16.60 -8.10 -25.36
C GLU A 239 -16.51 -8.07 -26.91
N GLN A 240 -15.30 -8.08 -27.49
CA GLN A 240 -15.10 -8.08 -28.94
C GLN A 240 -15.35 -9.47 -29.56
N PRO A 241 -15.96 -9.56 -30.76
CA PRO A 241 -16.39 -10.84 -31.36
C PRO A 241 -15.25 -11.83 -31.64
N SER A 242 -14.03 -11.31 -31.86
CA SER A 242 -12.82 -12.07 -32.15
C SER A 242 -11.75 -11.74 -31.12
N VAL A 243 -11.81 -12.39 -29.96
CA VAL A 243 -10.73 -12.33 -28.98
C VAL A 243 -9.53 -13.13 -29.51
N THR A 244 -8.42 -12.44 -29.77
CA THR A 244 -7.12 -13.07 -30.05
C THR A 244 -6.50 -13.61 -28.77
N ASP A 245 -5.67 -14.65 -28.88
CA ASP A 245 -4.93 -15.22 -27.73
C ASP A 245 -3.91 -14.24 -27.13
N VAL A 246 -3.60 -13.16 -27.85
CA VAL A 246 -2.74 -12.07 -27.38
C VAL A 246 -3.45 -10.74 -27.59
N LEU A 247 -3.46 -9.92 -26.55
CA LEU A 247 -3.95 -8.55 -26.53
C LEU A 247 -2.77 -7.59 -26.56
N GLU A 248 -2.85 -6.56 -27.38
CA GLU A 248 -1.81 -5.53 -27.47
C GLU A 248 -2.37 -4.14 -27.15
N LEU A 249 -1.60 -3.37 -26.41
CA LEU A 249 -1.81 -1.95 -26.15
C LEU A 249 -0.58 -1.18 -26.65
N THR A 250 -0.79 -0.23 -27.54
CA THR A 250 0.27 0.70 -27.97
C THR A 250 0.39 1.85 -26.98
N HIS A 251 1.59 2.41 -26.86
CA HIS A 251 1.88 3.49 -25.91
C HIS A 251 1.03 4.76 -26.10
N ASP A 252 0.57 5.02 -27.33
CA ASP A 252 -0.26 6.16 -27.72
C ASP A 252 -1.77 5.92 -27.51
N ALA A 253 -2.18 4.68 -27.24
CA ALA A 253 -3.57 4.35 -26.96
C ALA A 253 -4.09 4.99 -25.67
N ARG A 254 -3.19 5.39 -24.76
CA ARG A 254 -3.55 6.01 -23.49
C ARG A 254 -2.49 7.01 -23.02
N GLU A 255 -2.79 8.28 -23.23
CA GLU A 255 -1.94 9.39 -22.77
C GLU A 255 -1.74 9.32 -21.25
N GLY A 256 -0.52 9.59 -20.80
CA GLY A 256 -0.17 9.58 -19.38
C GLY A 256 -0.07 8.20 -18.73
N SER A 257 -0.28 7.10 -19.47
CA SER A 257 -0.01 5.75 -18.96
C SER A 257 1.48 5.52 -18.69
N PHE A 258 1.79 4.54 -17.84
CA PHE A 258 3.18 4.14 -17.59
C PHE A 258 3.96 3.86 -18.88
N LEU A 259 3.29 3.28 -19.90
CA LEU A 259 3.92 2.91 -21.17
C LEU A 259 4.26 4.14 -22.01
N ALA A 260 3.32 5.10 -22.13
CA ALA A 260 3.55 6.37 -22.81
C ALA A 260 4.72 7.13 -22.18
N LYS A 261 4.72 7.24 -20.85
CA LYS A 261 5.78 7.91 -20.08
C LYS A 261 7.12 7.22 -20.26
N PHE A 262 7.15 5.89 -20.21
CA PHE A 262 8.40 5.14 -20.39
C PHE A 262 8.99 5.34 -21.79
N VAL A 263 8.17 5.26 -22.85
CA VAL A 263 8.62 5.48 -24.23
C VAL A 263 9.27 6.86 -24.36
N ALA A 264 8.61 7.90 -23.85
CA ALA A 264 9.11 9.27 -23.88
C ALA A 264 10.42 9.43 -23.08
N LEU A 265 10.46 8.94 -21.84
CA LEU A 265 11.61 9.12 -20.94
C LEU A 265 12.83 8.27 -21.32
N ALA A 266 12.61 7.06 -21.83
CA ALA A 266 13.68 6.15 -22.27
C ALA A 266 14.15 6.46 -23.71
N GLY A 267 13.47 7.36 -24.42
CA GLY A 267 13.85 7.81 -25.76
C GLY A 267 13.53 6.82 -26.88
N PHE A 268 12.51 5.99 -26.70
CA PHE A 268 11.98 5.11 -27.74
C PHE A 268 11.03 5.86 -28.67
N ASP A 269 10.83 5.33 -29.87
CA ASP A 269 9.90 5.85 -30.86
C ASP A 269 8.48 5.32 -30.64
N ALA A 270 8.37 4.03 -30.27
CA ALA A 270 7.11 3.40 -29.93
C ALA A 270 7.28 2.32 -28.86
N GLY A 271 6.20 2.02 -28.14
CA GLY A 271 6.11 0.91 -27.20
C GLY A 271 4.81 0.13 -27.38
N ARG A 272 4.89 -1.18 -27.15
CA ARG A 272 3.75 -2.11 -27.12
C ARG A 272 3.79 -2.92 -25.82
N PHE A 273 2.64 -3.00 -25.16
CA PHE A 273 2.39 -3.88 -24.04
C PHE A 273 1.53 -5.05 -24.51
N ARG A 274 1.98 -6.27 -24.21
CA ARG A 274 1.37 -7.53 -24.63
C ARG A 274 0.84 -8.28 -23.41
N VAL A 275 -0.36 -8.83 -23.53
CA VAL A 275 -1.01 -9.67 -22.52
C VAL A 275 -1.54 -10.93 -23.20
N GLU A 276 -1.19 -12.10 -22.67
CA GLU A 276 -1.65 -13.40 -23.17
C GLU A 276 -2.92 -13.84 -22.46
N VAL A 277 -3.86 -14.40 -23.23
CA VAL A 277 -5.02 -15.13 -22.71
C VAL A 277 -4.58 -16.55 -22.40
N VAL A 278 -4.40 -16.86 -21.11
CA VAL A 278 -3.83 -18.13 -20.66
C VAL A 278 -4.87 -19.16 -20.23
N GLU A 279 -6.11 -18.73 -20.05
CA GLU A 279 -7.22 -19.60 -19.69
C GLU A 279 -8.52 -19.06 -20.31
N LYS A 280 -9.33 -19.96 -20.89
CA LYS A 280 -10.70 -19.66 -21.31
C LYS A 280 -11.58 -20.85 -20.97
N ARG A 281 -12.54 -20.65 -20.07
CA ARG A 281 -13.54 -21.66 -19.68
C ARG A 281 -14.93 -21.08 -19.86
N THR A 282 -15.87 -21.89 -20.33
CA THR A 282 -17.27 -21.51 -20.48
C THR A 282 -18.12 -22.37 -19.54
N PHE A 283 -19.11 -21.75 -18.91
CA PHE A 283 -20.06 -22.38 -18.01
C PHE A 283 -21.49 -22.08 -18.51
N GLU A 284 -22.50 -22.83 -18.07
CA GLU A 284 -23.89 -22.63 -18.51
C GLU A 284 -24.38 -21.18 -18.28
N ASN A 285 -23.95 -20.55 -17.18
CA ASN A 285 -24.35 -19.19 -16.81
C ASN A 285 -23.22 -18.16 -16.97
N GLY A 286 -22.19 -18.46 -17.79
CA GLY A 286 -21.13 -17.51 -18.07
C GLY A 286 -19.77 -18.13 -18.43
N GLY A 287 -18.70 -17.68 -17.81
CA GLY A 287 -17.36 -18.13 -18.18
C GLY A 287 -16.25 -17.51 -17.34
N ARG A 288 -15.03 -18.01 -17.53
CA ARG A 288 -13.82 -17.49 -16.89
C ARG A 288 -12.75 -17.28 -17.93
N VAL A 289 -12.08 -16.13 -17.87
CA VAL A 289 -10.92 -15.82 -18.71
C VAL A 289 -9.75 -15.45 -17.82
N GLY A 290 -8.60 -16.07 -18.05
CA GLY A 290 -7.34 -15.78 -17.37
C GLY A 290 -6.37 -15.08 -18.30
N PHE A 291 -5.63 -14.13 -17.74
CA PHE A 291 -4.63 -13.28 -18.39
C PHE A 291 -3.27 -13.46 -17.71
N GLY A 292 -2.20 -13.40 -18.49
CA GLY A 292 -0.81 -13.41 -17.99
C GLY A 292 0.19 -13.15 -19.10
N GLY A 293 1.44 -13.56 -18.92
CA GLY A 293 2.47 -13.40 -19.96
C GLY A 293 2.73 -11.94 -20.30
N PHE A 294 2.75 -11.07 -19.28
CA PHE A 294 2.85 -9.62 -19.47
C PHE A 294 4.23 -9.29 -20.04
N GLY A 295 4.25 -8.74 -21.25
CA GLY A 295 5.47 -8.47 -22.00
C GLY A 295 5.49 -7.10 -22.63
N PHE A 296 6.69 -6.58 -22.90
CA PHE A 296 6.87 -5.30 -23.58
C PHE A 296 7.80 -5.40 -24.77
N GLU A 297 7.48 -4.64 -25.80
CA GLU A 297 8.30 -4.42 -26.99
C GLU A 297 8.47 -2.91 -27.23
N PHE A 298 9.66 -2.49 -27.62
CA PHE A 298 9.98 -1.09 -27.86
C PHE A 298 10.68 -0.92 -29.20
N THR A 299 10.28 0.08 -29.96
CA THR A 299 10.91 0.43 -31.23
C THR A 299 11.83 1.61 -31.01
N ARG A 300 13.10 1.46 -31.41
CA ARG A 300 14.07 2.56 -31.42
C ARG A 300 13.86 3.46 -32.63
N ARG A 301 14.45 4.66 -32.59
CA ARG A 301 14.41 5.63 -33.70
C ARG A 301 15.04 5.12 -35.00
N ASP A 302 15.90 4.10 -34.92
CA ASP A 302 16.50 3.43 -36.08
C ASP A 302 15.62 2.28 -36.63
N GLY A 303 14.39 2.12 -36.11
CA GLY A 303 13.44 1.08 -36.49
C GLY A 303 13.69 -0.29 -35.85
N ARG A 304 14.77 -0.47 -35.07
CA ARG A 304 15.05 -1.75 -34.40
C ARG A 304 14.06 -1.98 -33.27
N VAL A 305 13.51 -3.20 -33.21
CA VAL A 305 12.62 -3.64 -32.13
C VAL A 305 13.45 -4.31 -31.04
N LEU A 306 13.19 -3.95 -29.79
CA LEU A 306 13.74 -4.55 -28.59
C LEU A 306 12.62 -5.16 -27.76
N THR A 307 12.86 -6.35 -27.23
CA THR A 307 12.04 -6.95 -26.18
C THR A 307 12.45 -6.38 -24.83
N HIS A 308 11.57 -6.47 -23.83
CA HIS A 308 11.85 -6.07 -22.45
C HIS A 308 13.07 -6.78 -21.83
N GLU A 309 13.43 -7.96 -22.31
CA GLU A 309 14.63 -8.70 -21.88
C GLU A 309 15.92 -7.91 -22.17
N ALA A 310 15.96 -7.23 -23.33
CA ALA A 310 17.10 -6.46 -23.82
C ALA A 310 17.24 -5.06 -23.17
N LEU A 311 16.33 -4.68 -22.27
CA LEU A 311 16.44 -3.42 -21.53
C LEU A 311 17.58 -3.47 -20.51
N GLY A 312 18.30 -2.34 -20.37
CA GLY A 312 19.29 -2.17 -19.32
C GLY A 312 18.67 -2.09 -17.93
N PHE A 313 19.48 -2.25 -16.88
CA PHE A 313 19.02 -2.23 -15.48
C PHE A 313 18.17 -1.00 -15.15
N GLY A 314 18.68 0.21 -15.43
CA GLY A 314 17.97 1.45 -15.16
C GLY A 314 16.67 1.60 -15.96
N GLN A 315 16.59 1.05 -17.19
CA GLN A 315 15.37 1.05 -18.00
C GLN A 315 14.32 0.12 -17.40
N LYS A 316 14.71 -1.08 -16.97
CA LYS A 316 13.80 -2.02 -16.30
C LYS A 316 13.25 -1.42 -15.00
N ARG A 317 14.10 -0.73 -14.22
CA ARG A 317 13.68 -0.01 -13.02
C ARG A 317 12.71 1.14 -13.32
N LEU A 318 13.01 1.97 -14.31
CA LEU A 318 12.12 3.07 -14.70
C LEU A 318 10.75 2.55 -15.16
N LEU A 319 10.72 1.54 -16.04
CA LEU A 319 9.47 0.92 -16.49
C LEU A 319 8.65 0.38 -15.32
N SER A 320 9.32 -0.33 -14.41
CA SER A 320 8.68 -0.93 -13.23
C SER A 320 8.14 0.11 -12.27
N LEU A 321 8.87 1.22 -12.07
CA LEU A 321 8.42 2.32 -11.24
C LEU A 321 7.17 2.98 -11.84
N LEU A 322 7.19 3.28 -13.15
CA LEU A 322 6.04 3.91 -13.79
C LEU A 322 4.81 3.00 -13.72
N TYR A 323 4.99 1.68 -13.94
CA TYR A 323 3.93 0.70 -13.74
C TYR A 323 3.43 0.71 -12.29
N TYR A 324 4.35 0.70 -11.31
CA TYR A 324 4.05 0.76 -9.89
C TYR A 324 3.21 1.99 -9.52
N LEU A 325 3.52 3.16 -10.08
CA LEU A 325 2.78 4.39 -9.82
C LEU A 325 1.38 4.38 -10.45
N ASP A 326 1.21 3.72 -11.60
CA ASP A 326 -0.10 3.50 -12.21
C ASP A 326 -0.99 2.51 -11.42
N VAL A 327 -0.37 1.61 -10.64
CA VAL A 327 -1.09 0.72 -9.70
C VAL A 327 -1.49 1.46 -8.42
N ASN A 328 -0.61 2.29 -7.88
CA ASN A 328 -0.79 2.91 -6.56
C ASN A 328 -1.14 4.41 -6.70
N GLU A 329 -2.43 4.76 -6.65
CA GLU A 329 -2.89 6.14 -6.87
C GLU A 329 -2.75 7.06 -5.64
N ASP A 330 -2.82 6.50 -4.43
CA ASP A 330 -2.91 7.28 -3.19
C ASP A 330 -1.55 7.46 -2.49
N PHE A 331 -0.63 6.50 -2.66
CA PHE A 331 0.67 6.46 -2.00
C PHE A 331 1.75 5.83 -2.88
N ALA A 332 3.00 6.00 -2.48
CA ALA A 332 4.14 5.27 -3.03
C ALA A 332 5.14 4.97 -1.91
N ILE A 333 5.63 3.74 -1.85
CA ILE A 333 6.61 3.28 -0.86
C ILE A 333 7.81 2.80 -1.65
N ALA A 334 8.92 3.52 -1.61
CA ALA A 334 10.11 3.19 -2.41
C ALA A 334 11.37 3.13 -1.56
N ASP A 335 12.06 1.99 -1.65
CA ASP A 335 13.36 1.76 -1.05
C ASP A 335 14.45 2.05 -2.09
N GLU A 336 15.32 3.03 -1.82
CA GLU A 336 16.42 3.43 -2.71
C GLU A 336 15.96 3.69 -4.15
N LEU A 337 14.96 4.56 -4.30
CA LEU A 337 14.31 4.88 -5.59
C LEU A 337 15.30 5.28 -6.69
N ALA A 338 16.32 6.07 -6.33
CA ALA A 338 17.30 6.62 -7.27
C ALA A 338 18.37 5.61 -7.70
N ASN A 339 18.47 4.44 -7.07
CA ASN A 339 19.51 3.46 -7.37
C ASN A 339 19.41 2.96 -8.82
N GLY A 340 20.53 2.99 -9.54
CA GLY A 340 20.63 2.61 -10.96
C GLY A 340 19.89 3.49 -11.96
N LEU A 341 19.31 4.61 -11.55
CA LEU A 341 18.65 5.56 -12.45
C LEU A 341 19.59 6.71 -12.85
N HIS A 342 19.51 7.11 -14.12
CA HIS A 342 20.17 8.33 -14.59
C HIS A 342 19.54 9.56 -13.90
N PRO A 343 20.30 10.64 -13.58
CA PRO A 343 19.77 11.83 -12.89
C PRO A 343 18.47 12.41 -13.47
N ARG A 344 18.40 12.52 -14.81
CA ARG A 344 17.17 12.95 -15.52
C ARG A 344 15.95 12.06 -15.26
N TRP A 345 16.16 10.76 -15.02
CA TRP A 345 15.09 9.83 -14.69
C TRP A 345 14.71 9.92 -13.21
N VAL A 346 15.65 10.23 -12.32
CA VAL A 346 15.34 10.53 -10.90
C VAL A 346 14.43 11.74 -10.82
N GLU A 347 14.78 12.84 -11.47
CA GLU A 347 13.96 14.06 -11.53
C GLU A 347 12.56 13.79 -12.12
N ALA A 348 12.49 13.06 -13.24
CA ALA A 348 11.21 12.68 -13.84
C ALA A 348 10.39 11.80 -12.88
N SER A 349 11.02 10.82 -12.24
CA SER A 349 10.37 9.94 -11.26
C SER A 349 9.80 10.71 -10.09
N MET A 350 10.55 11.69 -9.56
CA MET A 350 10.08 12.54 -8.47
C MET A 350 8.85 13.39 -8.87
N ARG A 351 8.79 13.86 -10.11
CA ARG A 351 7.59 14.55 -10.64
C ARG A 351 6.39 13.61 -10.77
N GLU A 352 6.63 12.38 -11.22
CA GLU A 352 5.58 11.37 -11.40
C GLU A 352 4.93 10.88 -10.10
N LEU A 353 5.59 11.06 -8.95
CA LEU A 353 5.00 10.80 -7.64
C LEU A 353 3.72 11.63 -7.41
N GLY A 354 3.66 12.84 -7.96
CA GLY A 354 2.45 13.67 -7.97
C GLY A 354 1.89 13.98 -6.57
N ALA A 355 0.58 13.86 -6.39
CA ALA A 355 -0.12 14.17 -5.14
C ALA A 355 -0.15 13.00 -4.12
N ARG A 356 0.57 11.90 -4.40
CA ARG A 356 0.62 10.72 -3.54
C ARG A 356 1.26 11.05 -2.19
N GLN A 357 0.95 10.23 -1.18
CA GLN A 357 1.75 10.21 0.02
C GLN A 357 2.93 9.28 -0.22
N VAL A 358 4.14 9.79 -0.13
CA VAL A 358 5.33 9.06 -0.52
C VAL A 358 6.17 8.75 0.70
N PHE A 359 6.63 7.52 0.81
CA PHE A 359 7.60 7.05 1.80
C PHE A 359 8.86 6.61 1.06
N LEU A 360 9.97 7.33 1.28
CA LEU A 360 11.20 7.17 0.50
C LEU A 360 12.39 6.93 1.41
N THR A 361 13.24 5.97 1.05
CA THR A 361 14.64 5.95 1.47
C THR A 361 15.54 6.29 0.28
N SER A 362 16.70 6.87 0.56
CA SER A 362 17.74 7.08 -0.45
C SER A 362 19.10 7.30 0.21
N GLN A 363 20.12 6.64 -0.33
CA GLN A 363 21.54 6.96 -0.15
C GLN A 363 22.02 7.99 -1.18
N ASN A 364 21.24 8.22 -2.24
CA ASN A 364 21.55 9.22 -3.24
C ASN A 364 21.01 10.60 -2.80
N PRO A 365 21.88 11.62 -2.62
CA PRO A 365 21.46 12.95 -2.19
C PRO A 365 20.54 13.65 -3.20
N LEU A 366 20.65 13.34 -4.50
CA LEU A 366 19.90 13.98 -5.57
C LEU A 366 18.39 13.90 -5.37
N LEU A 367 17.90 12.80 -4.78
CA LEU A 367 16.48 12.61 -4.53
C LEU A 367 15.92 13.70 -3.61
N PHE A 368 16.71 14.16 -2.63
CA PHE A 368 16.27 15.16 -1.66
C PHE A 368 16.21 16.57 -2.25
N GLU A 369 16.97 16.85 -3.30
CA GLU A 369 16.96 18.14 -4.01
C GLU A 369 15.62 18.41 -4.71
N HIS A 370 14.82 17.37 -4.95
CA HIS A 370 13.51 17.46 -5.58
C HIS A 370 12.36 17.51 -4.56
N THR A 371 12.65 17.57 -3.26
CA THR A 371 11.64 17.67 -2.20
C THR A 371 11.46 19.12 -1.77
N LEU A 372 10.20 19.53 -1.56
CA LEU A 372 9.84 20.88 -1.14
C LEU A 372 8.99 20.81 0.12
N PHE A 373 9.37 21.62 1.12
CA PHE A 373 8.67 21.72 2.39
C PHE A 373 8.13 23.15 2.54
N PRO A 374 6.82 23.35 2.70
CA PRO A 374 6.22 24.68 2.82
C PRO A 374 6.36 25.29 4.23
N SER A 375 6.66 24.48 5.24
CA SER A 375 6.84 24.95 6.63
C SER A 375 7.71 23.99 7.43
N ALA A 376 8.25 24.48 8.55
CA ALA A 376 9.00 23.67 9.51
C ALA A 376 8.17 22.51 10.08
N GLU A 377 6.85 22.69 10.27
CA GLU A 377 5.98 21.61 10.74
C GLU A 377 5.81 20.52 9.69
N VAL A 378 5.66 20.89 8.41
CA VAL A 378 5.62 19.91 7.32
C VAL A 378 6.96 19.20 7.19
N LEU A 379 8.09 19.91 7.28
CA LEU A 379 9.41 19.28 7.31
C LEU A 379 9.51 18.26 8.47
N ARG A 380 9.10 18.65 9.68
CA ARG A 380 9.12 17.77 10.86
C ARG A 380 8.34 16.48 10.64
N ALA A 381 7.10 16.60 10.15
CA ALA A 381 6.25 15.45 9.86
C ALA A 381 6.74 14.64 8.64
N SER A 382 7.57 15.23 7.79
CA SER A 382 8.14 14.58 6.61
C SER A 382 9.45 13.84 6.89
N LEU A 383 10.11 14.08 8.02
CA LEU A 383 11.36 13.39 8.36
C LEU A 383 11.09 12.28 9.38
N LEU A 384 11.49 11.05 9.03
CA LEU A 384 11.38 9.85 9.85
C LEU A 384 12.79 9.35 10.14
N LEU A 385 13.29 9.68 11.34
CA LEU A 385 14.63 9.35 11.78
C LEU A 385 14.66 7.94 12.36
N CYS A 386 15.53 7.10 11.83
CA CYS A 386 15.80 5.75 12.27
C CYS A 386 17.18 5.69 12.92
N GLY A 387 17.27 5.08 14.09
CA GLY A 387 18.51 4.86 14.81
C GLY A 387 18.39 3.70 15.76
N ASN A 388 19.47 3.42 16.49
CA ASN A 388 19.48 2.43 17.55
C ASN A 388 19.60 3.13 18.90
N THR A 389 18.94 2.59 19.91
CA THR A 389 19.10 3.00 21.31
C THR A 389 19.38 1.78 22.16
N ARG A 390 19.94 2.00 23.35
CA ARG A 390 20.03 0.96 24.38
C ARG A 390 18.93 1.18 25.38
N ASP A 391 18.07 0.18 25.53
CA ASP A 391 16.99 0.15 26.51
C ASP A 391 17.16 -1.13 27.33
N ASP A 392 17.31 -0.98 28.65
CA ASP A 392 17.60 -2.08 29.59
C ASP A 392 18.76 -3.01 29.15
N GLY A 393 19.82 -2.42 28.58
CA GLY A 393 20.99 -3.17 28.10
C GLY A 393 20.81 -3.90 26.77
N GLN A 394 19.60 -3.93 26.19
CA GLN A 394 19.33 -4.43 24.85
C GLN A 394 19.37 -3.32 23.81
N GLU A 395 19.94 -3.61 22.65
CA GLU A 395 19.87 -2.70 21.50
C GLU A 395 18.47 -2.79 20.88
N ARG A 396 17.80 -1.65 20.75
CA ARG A 396 16.47 -1.51 20.18
C ARG A 396 16.47 -0.48 19.05
N ILE A 397 15.59 -0.69 18.09
CA ILE A 397 15.33 0.24 17.00
C ILE A 397 14.50 1.41 17.55
N ALA A 398 14.98 2.63 17.33
CA ALA A 398 14.30 3.86 17.70
C ALA A 398 13.89 4.62 16.44
N TRP A 399 12.58 4.81 16.25
CA TRP A 399 12.03 5.69 15.21
C TRP A 399 11.45 6.95 15.83
N ARG A 400 11.65 8.09 15.19
CA ARG A 400 11.07 9.35 15.65
C ARG A 400 11.00 10.39 14.54
N ASN A 401 10.08 11.34 14.66
CA ASN A 401 10.21 12.62 13.96
C ASN A 401 11.26 13.50 14.68
N PRO A 402 11.88 14.48 14.01
CA PRO A 402 12.69 15.50 14.67
C PRO A 402 11.89 16.30 15.70
N THR A 403 12.59 16.91 16.67
CA THR A 403 11.98 17.90 17.57
C THR A 403 11.58 19.15 16.80
N HIS A 404 10.62 19.93 17.33
CA HIS A 404 10.21 21.20 16.71
C HIS A 404 11.39 22.17 16.54
N GLU A 405 12.30 22.24 17.51
CA GLU A 405 13.49 23.11 17.43
C GLU A 405 14.44 22.67 16.31
N ALA A 406 14.73 21.36 16.20
CA ALA A 406 15.60 20.83 15.16
C ALA A 406 14.99 21.05 13.77
N ALA A 407 13.69 20.79 13.61
CA ALA A 407 12.98 21.03 12.36
C ALA A 407 12.96 22.51 11.98
N GLY A 408 12.78 23.43 12.94
CA GLY A 408 12.86 24.88 12.70
C GLY A 408 14.23 25.30 12.18
N LYS A 409 15.30 24.87 12.85
CA LYS A 409 16.69 25.15 12.41
C LYS A 409 16.99 24.60 11.02
N LEU A 410 16.57 23.37 10.73
CA LEU A 410 16.73 22.75 9.40
C LEU A 410 15.94 23.52 8.33
N PHE A 411 14.70 23.88 8.63
CA PHE A 411 13.82 24.60 7.70
C PHE A 411 14.39 25.98 7.35
N ASP A 412 14.84 26.75 8.35
CA ASP A 412 15.43 28.05 8.13
C ASP A 412 16.71 27.95 7.30
N ALA A 413 17.60 26.99 7.61
CA ALA A 413 18.84 26.77 6.87
C ALA A 413 18.59 26.34 5.41
N HIS A 414 17.60 25.48 5.18
CA HIS A 414 17.22 25.03 3.84
C HIS A 414 16.54 26.15 3.03
N GLY A 415 15.60 26.87 3.64
CA GLY A 415 14.83 27.94 3.01
C GLY A 415 15.65 29.18 2.65
N LEU A 416 16.73 29.46 3.39
CA LEU A 416 17.70 30.51 3.07
C LEU A 416 18.56 30.17 1.83
N GLY A 417 18.39 28.98 1.23
CA GLY A 417 19.18 28.52 0.09
C GLY A 417 20.66 28.29 0.44
N ALA A 418 20.98 28.17 1.73
CA ALA A 418 22.35 28.09 2.20
C ALA A 418 23.02 26.77 1.79
N HIS A 419 22.29 25.65 1.88
CA HIS A 419 22.79 24.31 1.59
C HIS A 419 21.68 23.36 1.09
N PRO A 420 22.02 22.36 0.25
CA PRO A 420 21.12 21.25 -0.07
C PRO A 420 20.68 20.51 1.20
N LEU A 421 19.42 20.05 1.25
CA LEU A 421 18.86 19.36 2.42
C LEU A 421 19.72 18.16 2.85
N ALA A 422 20.21 17.41 1.87
CA ALA A 422 21.07 16.25 2.08
C ALA A 422 22.36 16.60 2.87
N GLU A 423 22.95 17.76 2.60
CA GLU A 423 24.13 18.25 3.30
C GLU A 423 23.79 18.65 4.74
N LEU A 424 22.68 19.38 4.93
CA LEU A 424 22.20 19.79 6.25
C LEU A 424 21.89 18.59 7.15
N LEU A 425 21.26 17.55 6.59
CA LEU A 425 20.97 16.31 7.32
C LEU A 425 22.24 15.61 7.78
N ARG A 426 23.28 15.53 6.94
CA ARG A 426 24.59 14.96 7.32
C ARG A 426 25.30 15.77 8.39
N GLN A 427 25.32 17.10 8.25
CA GLN A 427 25.95 17.99 9.23
C GLN A 427 25.34 17.86 10.63
N GLN A 428 24.05 17.50 10.70
CA GLN A 428 23.33 17.27 11.96
C GLN A 428 23.32 15.80 12.41
N GLY A 429 23.99 14.90 11.70
CA GLY A 429 24.03 13.47 12.01
C GLY A 429 22.68 12.76 11.85
N LEU A 430 21.84 13.24 10.93
CA LEU A 430 20.48 12.74 10.69
C LEU A 430 20.36 11.88 9.43
N TRP A 431 21.44 11.76 8.63
CA TRP A 431 21.49 10.95 7.41
C TRP A 431 22.89 10.46 7.10
#